data_AF-A0A9W8RXJ1-F1
#
_entry.id   AF-A0A9W8RXJ1-F1
#
_cell.length_a   1.000
_cell.length_b   1.000
_cell.length_c   1.000
_cell.angle_alpha   90.00
_cell.angle_beta   90.00
_cell.angle_gamma   90.00
#
_symmetry.space_group_name_H-M   'P 1'
#
loop_
_entity.id
_entity.type
_entity.pdbx_description
1 polymer ?
#
loop_
_entity_poly.entity_id
_entity_poly.type
_entity_poly.pdbx_seq_one_letter_code
_entity_poly.pdbx_strand_id
1 'polypeptide(L)'
;MRPPVYFISQVPAYLDRALYISKHGDGVKHFAVYDNSEEYFEKVGIYPMGSETYKVELCVLRKPSGYHAKDDARFLVDLDAGGTSMCIQERCIGREAVEAEVSLPMEHAKDFSISTKTGLSSVETDGELSYPLPDKQTRKALIRYPYLTISGKSASDQNVEPVHLQWRISPLENGPLRYDLVNLQQTPRGDDDSESSIVAVYHHEGFESELPTSYSRGVLLVPATSTSAFNLIVVSSLLGILSSVRQQPTLKKKSRIRSLIPRSSI
;
A
#
# COMPACT_ATOMS: atom_id res chain seq x y z
N MET A 1 -16.49 11.54 24.88
CA MET A 1 -15.60 11.09 23.79
C MET A 1 -14.69 12.24 23.45
N ARG A 2 -13.37 12.09 23.64
CA ARG A 2 -12.41 13.06 23.10
C ARG A 2 -12.36 12.85 21.57
N PRO A 3 -12.33 13.91 20.75
CA PRO A 3 -12.09 13.75 19.32
C PRO A 3 -10.74 13.06 19.12
N PRO A 4 -10.58 12.19 18.10
CA PRO A 4 -9.27 11.64 17.77
C PRO A 4 -8.32 12.81 17.46
N VAL A 5 -7.16 12.79 18.10
CA VAL A 5 -6.11 13.77 17.88
C VAL A 5 -5.53 13.52 16.49
N TYR A 6 -5.59 14.53 15.63
CA TYR A 6 -4.86 14.52 14.36
C TYR A 6 -3.36 14.42 14.67
N PHE A 7 -2.70 13.33 14.29
CA PHE A 7 -1.25 13.32 14.23
C PHE A 7 -0.83 13.93 12.89
N ILE A 8 -1.00 15.26 12.79
CA ILE A 8 -0.28 16.06 11.81
C ILE A 8 1.17 16.05 12.28
N SER A 9 1.95 15.07 11.83
CA SER A 9 3.38 14.96 12.12
C SER A 9 4.20 15.22 10.86
N GLN A 10 5.42 15.69 11.04
CA GLN A 10 6.38 15.76 9.93
C GLN A 10 6.74 14.34 9.49
N VAL A 11 7.20 14.19 8.25
CA VAL A 11 7.77 12.91 7.81
C VAL A 11 8.89 12.53 8.79
N PRO A 12 8.87 11.33 9.40
CA PRO A 12 9.95 10.90 10.27
C PRO A 12 11.29 10.99 9.54
N ALA A 13 12.30 11.61 10.15
CA ALA A 13 13.55 11.95 9.47
C ALA A 13 14.32 10.75 8.89
N TYR A 14 14.09 9.55 9.42
CA TYR A 14 14.68 8.31 8.93
C TYR A 14 13.97 7.71 7.72
N LEU A 15 12.80 8.24 7.33
CA LEU A 15 12.08 7.89 6.10
C LEU A 15 12.44 8.89 5.01
N ASP A 16 13.65 8.78 4.49
CA ASP A 16 14.32 9.73 3.58
C ASP A 16 14.38 9.26 2.11
N ARG A 17 13.63 8.21 1.76
CA ARG A 17 13.38 7.79 0.37
C ARG A 17 11.89 7.75 0.07
N ALA A 18 11.49 8.29 -1.08
CA ALA A 18 10.11 8.30 -1.55
C ALA A 18 9.96 7.50 -2.86
N LEU A 19 9.21 6.40 -2.78
CA LEU A 19 8.86 5.55 -3.90
C LEU A 19 7.47 5.93 -4.43
N TYR A 20 7.39 6.43 -5.66
CA TYR A 20 6.12 6.73 -6.32
C TYR A 20 5.52 5.47 -6.96
N ILE A 21 4.32 5.10 -6.52
CA ILE A 21 3.55 3.97 -7.05
C ILE A 21 2.60 4.50 -8.12
N SER A 22 2.83 4.06 -9.36
CA SER A 22 1.99 4.43 -10.51
C SER A 22 0.54 4.01 -10.33
N LYS A 23 -0.36 4.72 -11.04
CA LYS A 23 -1.78 4.38 -11.09
C LYS A 23 -1.97 2.95 -11.59
N HIS A 24 -2.57 2.10 -10.77
CA HIS A 24 -2.91 0.73 -11.14
C HIS A 24 -4.26 0.31 -10.54
N GLY A 25 -4.96 -0.57 -11.24
CA GLY A 25 -6.24 -1.15 -10.86
C GLY A 25 -6.50 -2.37 -11.74
N ASP A 26 -7.71 -2.91 -11.74
CA ASP A 26 -8.01 -4.22 -12.37
C ASP A 26 -7.72 -4.29 -13.87
N GLY A 27 -7.66 -3.15 -14.56
CA GLY A 27 -7.32 -3.08 -16.00
C GLY A 27 -5.84 -2.94 -16.32
N VAL A 28 -4.97 -2.75 -15.32
CA VAL A 28 -3.53 -2.50 -15.53
C VAL A 28 -2.78 -3.79 -15.20
N LYS A 29 -2.07 -4.35 -16.20
CA LYS A 29 -1.26 -5.57 -16.04
C LYS A 29 0.19 -5.31 -15.70
N HIS A 30 0.71 -4.15 -16.10
CA HIS A 30 2.11 -3.80 -15.96
C HIS A 30 2.20 -2.37 -15.47
N PHE A 31 2.96 -2.12 -14.41
CA PHE A 31 3.26 -0.78 -13.94
C PHE A 31 4.62 -0.72 -13.26
N ALA A 32 5.15 0.49 -13.09
CA ALA A 32 6.43 0.72 -12.43
C ALA A 32 6.27 1.48 -11.12
N VAL A 33 7.19 1.21 -10.20
CA VAL A 33 7.43 1.99 -8.99
C VAL A 33 8.72 2.77 -9.19
N TYR A 34 8.67 4.08 -9.01
CA TYR A 34 9.77 4.99 -9.28
C TYR A 34 10.38 5.52 -7.99
N ASP A 35 11.69 5.74 -7.96
CA ASP A 35 12.28 6.62 -6.95
C ASP A 35 11.98 8.06 -7.36
N ASN A 36 11.27 8.79 -6.50
CA ASN A 36 10.95 10.19 -6.69
C ASN A 36 11.36 11.02 -5.46
N SER A 37 12.41 10.58 -4.75
CA SER A 37 12.85 11.15 -3.48
C SER A 37 13.16 12.65 -3.59
N GLU A 38 13.99 13.04 -4.55
CA GLU A 38 14.42 14.43 -4.73
C GLU A 38 13.21 15.37 -4.86
N GLU A 39 12.29 15.08 -5.79
CA GLU A 39 11.14 15.93 -6.03
C GLU A 39 10.12 15.90 -4.89
N TYR A 40 9.94 14.74 -4.25
CA TYR A 40 9.04 14.59 -3.12
C TYR A 40 9.51 15.42 -1.92
N PHE A 41 10.78 15.31 -1.50
CA PHE A 41 11.27 16.03 -0.32
C PHE A 41 11.43 17.52 -0.56
N GLU A 42 11.67 17.95 -1.80
CA GLU A 42 11.70 19.38 -2.15
C GLU A 42 10.31 20.03 -2.10
N LYS A 43 9.27 19.34 -2.58
CA LYS A 43 7.94 19.95 -2.78
C LYS A 43 6.86 19.51 -1.78
N VAL A 44 6.92 18.28 -1.28
CA VAL A 44 5.85 17.68 -0.47
C VAL A 44 6.31 17.43 0.96
N GLY A 45 7.49 16.83 1.13
CA GLY A 45 8.03 16.41 2.42
C GLY A 45 8.31 17.54 3.42
N ILE A 46 8.29 18.80 2.98
CA ILE A 46 8.40 19.99 3.84
C ILE A 46 7.11 20.30 4.60
N TYR A 47 5.98 19.76 4.15
CA TYR A 47 4.69 19.99 4.76
C TYR A 47 4.35 18.87 5.73
N PRO A 48 3.69 19.20 6.87
CA PRO A 48 3.23 18.17 7.78
C PRO A 48 2.31 17.15 7.09
N MET A 49 2.57 15.86 7.30
CA MET A 49 1.81 14.77 6.70
C MET A 49 0.33 14.89 7.05
N GLY A 50 -0.53 14.71 6.06
CA GLY A 50 -1.98 14.81 6.23
C GLY A 50 -2.55 16.23 6.29
N SER A 51 -1.71 17.28 6.29
CA SER A 51 -2.19 18.65 6.10
C SER A 51 -2.79 18.87 4.71
N GLU A 52 -3.68 19.85 4.55
CA GLU A 52 -4.26 20.18 3.23
C GLU A 52 -3.18 20.55 2.21
N THR A 53 -2.17 21.34 2.61
CA THR A 53 -1.05 21.69 1.73
C THR A 53 -0.28 20.45 1.30
N TYR A 54 0.03 19.53 2.23
CA TYR A 54 0.67 18.26 1.89
C TYR A 54 -0.14 17.48 0.83
N LYS A 55 -1.47 17.40 0.97
CA LYS A 55 -2.35 16.71 0.02
C LYS A 55 -2.34 17.37 -1.36
N VAL A 56 -2.43 18.71 -1.38
CA VAL A 56 -2.41 19.51 -2.62
C VAL A 56 -1.09 19.29 -3.35
N GLU A 57 0.03 19.44 -2.65
CA GLU A 57 1.37 19.29 -3.23
C GLU A 57 1.62 17.86 -3.71
N LEU A 58 1.17 16.84 -2.97
CA LEU A 58 1.22 15.46 -3.41
C LEU A 58 0.43 15.23 -4.72
N CYS A 59 -0.73 15.88 -4.88
CA CYS A 59 -1.54 15.75 -6.09
C CYS A 59 -0.93 16.47 -7.31
N VAL A 60 -0.26 17.61 -7.10
CA VAL A 60 0.37 18.39 -8.18
C VAL A 60 1.82 17.98 -8.45
N LEU A 61 2.41 17.14 -7.59
CA LEU A 61 3.72 16.53 -7.81
C LEU A 61 3.77 15.89 -9.21
N ARG A 62 4.87 16.14 -9.93
CA ARG A 62 5.11 15.54 -11.24
C ARG A 62 5.16 14.03 -11.08
N LYS A 63 4.46 13.34 -11.98
CA LYS A 63 4.30 11.90 -11.93
C LYS A 63 5.35 11.28 -12.85
N PRO A 64 6.33 10.55 -12.32
CA PRO A 64 7.30 9.86 -13.15
C PRO A 64 6.57 8.86 -14.04
N SER A 65 7.03 8.75 -15.29
CA SER A 65 6.35 7.98 -16.34
C SER A 65 7.32 7.15 -17.20
N GLY A 66 8.62 7.28 -16.95
CA GLY A 66 9.67 6.62 -17.73
C GLY A 66 10.06 7.38 -19.00
N TYR A 67 9.36 8.49 -19.33
CA TYR A 67 9.66 9.32 -20.50
C TYR A 67 10.84 10.27 -20.28
N HIS A 68 11.16 10.60 -19.03
CA HIS A 68 12.27 11.50 -18.70
C HIS A 68 13.49 10.70 -18.24
N ALA A 69 14.69 11.16 -18.62
CA ALA A 69 15.93 10.52 -18.21
C ALA A 69 16.14 10.45 -16.68
N LYS A 70 15.46 11.33 -15.93
CA LYS A 70 15.46 11.35 -14.46
C LYS A 70 14.45 10.40 -13.82
N ASP A 71 13.57 9.75 -14.60
CA ASP A 71 12.59 8.82 -14.06
C ASP A 71 13.29 7.48 -13.73
N ASP A 72 13.68 7.32 -12.46
CA ASP A 72 14.32 6.09 -11.97
C ASP A 72 13.27 5.05 -11.60
N ALA A 73 12.90 4.20 -12.57
CA ALA A 73 12.06 3.04 -12.29
C ALA A 73 12.84 2.04 -11.42
N ARG A 74 12.47 1.91 -10.14
CA ARG A 74 13.13 1.00 -9.18
C ARG A 74 12.58 -0.41 -9.21
N PHE A 75 11.28 -0.54 -9.36
CA PHE A 75 10.62 -1.84 -9.44
C PHE A 75 9.66 -1.88 -10.63
N LEU A 76 9.62 -3.02 -11.30
CA LEU A 76 8.64 -3.36 -12.32
C LEU A 76 7.66 -4.36 -11.71
N VAL A 77 6.37 -4.14 -11.95
CA VAL A 77 5.30 -4.96 -11.41
C VAL A 77 4.47 -5.51 -12.55
N ASP A 78 4.36 -6.83 -12.58
CA ASP A 78 3.57 -7.58 -13.56
C ASP A 78 2.50 -8.37 -12.83
N LEU A 79 1.22 -8.11 -13.12
CA LEU A 79 0.11 -8.91 -12.61
C LEU A 79 -0.20 -10.05 -13.58
N ASP A 80 -0.61 -11.18 -13.02
CA ASP A 80 -1.14 -12.28 -13.81
C ASP A 80 -2.47 -11.90 -14.48
N ALA A 81 -2.86 -12.70 -15.48
CA ALA A 81 -4.12 -12.46 -16.20
C ALA A 81 -5.37 -12.62 -15.30
N GLY A 82 -5.25 -13.36 -14.19
CA GLY A 82 -6.32 -13.59 -13.22
C GLY A 82 -6.45 -12.51 -12.16
N GLY A 83 -5.46 -11.62 -12.00
CA GLY A 83 -5.36 -10.71 -10.86
C GLY A 83 -5.17 -11.44 -9.52
N THR A 84 -4.71 -12.70 -9.56
CA THR A 84 -4.51 -13.58 -8.41
C THR A 84 -3.06 -13.63 -7.94
N SER A 85 -2.13 -13.20 -8.78
CA SER A 85 -0.72 -13.08 -8.41
C SER A 85 -0.04 -11.91 -9.08
N MET A 86 1.10 -11.51 -8.54
CA MET A 86 1.96 -10.50 -9.16
C MET A 86 3.44 -10.86 -8.98
N CYS A 87 4.23 -10.53 -9.99
CA CYS A 87 5.67 -10.54 -9.94
C CYS A 87 6.18 -9.11 -9.78
N ILE A 88 7.13 -8.90 -8.88
CA ILE A 88 7.77 -7.62 -8.65
C ILE A 88 9.27 -7.83 -8.78
N GLN A 89 9.89 -7.14 -9.73
CA GLN A 89 11.32 -7.25 -10.01
C GLN A 89 12.01 -5.92 -9.79
N GLU A 90 13.12 -5.92 -9.06
CA GLU A 90 13.98 -4.74 -8.97
C GLU A 90 14.69 -4.49 -10.31
N ARG A 91 14.66 -3.24 -10.77
CA ARG A 91 15.47 -2.79 -11.89
C ARG A 91 16.82 -2.33 -11.37
N CYS A 92 17.87 -3.06 -11.70
CA CYS A 92 19.25 -2.72 -11.34
C CYS A 92 20.23 -3.01 -12.48
N ILE A 93 21.39 -2.35 -12.45
CA ILE A 93 22.47 -2.54 -13.42
C ILE A 93 23.69 -3.09 -12.68
N GLY A 94 24.34 -4.11 -13.24
CA GLY A 94 25.62 -4.63 -12.73
C GLY A 94 25.52 -5.46 -11.45
N ARG A 95 24.31 -5.83 -11.01
CA ARG A 95 24.07 -6.79 -9.92
C ARG A 95 22.87 -7.66 -10.24
N GLU A 96 22.74 -8.76 -9.50
CA GLU A 96 21.57 -9.62 -9.54
C GLU A 96 20.35 -8.91 -8.94
N ALA A 97 19.22 -8.97 -9.66
CA ALA A 97 17.98 -8.35 -9.23
C ALA A 97 17.32 -9.17 -8.11
N VAL A 98 16.64 -8.47 -7.21
CA VAL A 98 15.72 -9.12 -6.27
C VAL A 98 14.33 -9.21 -6.91
N GLU A 99 13.67 -10.35 -6.70
CA GLU A 99 12.37 -10.65 -7.28
C GLU A 99 11.42 -11.17 -6.21
N ALA A 100 10.15 -10.78 -6.29
CA ALA A 100 9.09 -11.30 -5.44
C ALA A 100 7.94 -11.82 -6.29
N GLU A 101 7.47 -13.00 -5.94
CA GLU A 101 6.19 -13.53 -6.40
C GLU A 101 5.20 -13.42 -5.24
N VAL A 102 4.07 -12.77 -5.49
CA VAL A 102 3.03 -12.52 -4.48
C VAL A 102 1.76 -13.21 -4.91
N SER A 103 1.23 -14.07 -4.05
CA SER A 103 -0.12 -14.63 -4.19
C SER A 103 -1.10 -13.73 -3.44
N LEU A 104 -2.08 -13.19 -4.17
CA LEU A 104 -3.12 -12.33 -3.63
C LEU A 104 -4.30 -13.19 -3.12
N PRO A 105 -4.97 -12.78 -2.04
CA PRO A 105 -6.15 -13.47 -1.56
C PRO A 105 -7.26 -13.36 -2.59
N MET A 106 -7.98 -14.46 -2.78
CA MET A 106 -9.26 -14.45 -3.48
C MET A 106 -10.38 -14.16 -2.49
N GLU A 107 -11.59 -13.84 -2.99
CA GLU A 107 -12.78 -13.26 -2.32
C GLU A 107 -13.10 -13.68 -0.86
N HIS A 108 -12.59 -14.82 -0.38
CA HIS A 108 -12.79 -15.35 0.98
C HIS A 108 -11.50 -15.78 1.72
N ALA A 109 -10.36 -15.83 1.04
CA ALA A 109 -9.08 -16.09 1.66
C ALA A 109 -8.58 -14.82 2.35
N LYS A 110 -7.99 -14.97 3.54
CA LYS A 110 -7.31 -13.87 4.23
C LYS A 110 -5.80 -13.92 4.07
N ASP A 111 -5.32 -14.99 3.43
CA ASP A 111 -3.93 -15.36 3.43
C ASP A 111 -3.27 -14.83 2.16
N PHE A 112 -2.08 -14.27 2.35
CA PHE A 112 -1.16 -13.84 1.31
C PHE A 112 0.11 -14.66 1.46
N SER A 113 0.77 -14.94 0.36
CA SER A 113 2.16 -15.42 0.41
C SER A 113 3.03 -14.53 -0.45
N ILE A 114 4.22 -14.24 0.06
CA ILE A 114 5.26 -13.50 -0.63
C ILE A 114 6.49 -14.41 -0.67
N SER A 115 6.88 -14.83 -1.87
CA SER A 115 8.11 -15.57 -2.11
C SER A 115 9.14 -14.62 -2.70
N THR A 116 10.18 -14.29 -1.93
CA THR A 116 11.27 -13.43 -2.39
C THR A 116 12.48 -14.26 -2.79
N LYS A 117 13.11 -13.91 -3.92
CA LYS A 117 14.29 -14.56 -4.46
C LYS A 117 15.41 -13.53 -4.62
N THR A 118 16.60 -13.89 -4.20
CA THR A 118 17.82 -13.08 -4.35
C THR A 118 18.98 -14.01 -4.63
N GLY A 119 19.30 -14.18 -5.91
CA GLY A 119 20.25 -15.21 -6.35
C GLY A 119 19.84 -16.60 -5.92
N LEU A 120 20.66 -17.23 -5.07
CA LEU A 120 20.41 -18.58 -4.59
C LEU A 120 19.56 -18.64 -3.32
N SER A 121 19.27 -17.50 -2.69
CA SER A 121 18.41 -17.47 -1.50
C SER A 121 16.96 -17.24 -1.88
N SER A 122 16.08 -17.98 -1.20
CA SER A 122 14.63 -17.80 -1.28
C SER A 122 14.09 -17.65 0.14
N VAL A 123 13.25 -16.65 0.36
CA VAL A 123 12.58 -16.42 1.63
C VAL A 123 11.09 -16.35 1.39
N GLU A 124 10.35 -17.20 2.10
CA GLU A 124 8.90 -17.22 2.09
C GLU A 124 8.38 -16.44 3.30
N THR A 125 7.35 -15.65 3.05
CA THR A 125 6.73 -14.78 4.03
C THR A 125 5.22 -14.90 3.90
N ASP A 126 4.57 -15.18 5.02
CA ASP A 126 3.13 -15.32 5.10
C ASP A 126 2.51 -13.97 5.48
N GLY A 127 1.35 -13.67 4.89
CA GLY A 127 0.56 -12.49 5.22
C GLY A 127 -0.84 -12.85 5.66
N GLU A 128 -1.36 -12.17 6.67
CA GLU A 128 -2.71 -12.37 7.21
C GLU A 128 -3.47 -11.05 7.25
N LEU A 129 -4.66 -11.02 6.62
CA LEU A 129 -5.59 -9.90 6.73
C LEU A 129 -6.44 -9.96 7.99
N SER A 130 -6.51 -8.81 8.66
CA SER A 130 -7.44 -8.56 9.74
C SER A 130 -8.22 -7.26 9.51
N TYR A 131 -9.36 -7.12 10.18
CA TYR A 131 -10.24 -5.96 10.08
C TYR A 131 -10.59 -5.48 11.50
N PRO A 132 -9.63 -4.88 12.22
CA PRO A 132 -9.81 -4.53 13.62
C PRO A 132 -10.72 -3.31 13.83
N LEU A 133 -10.90 -2.48 12.79
CA LEU A 133 -11.76 -1.30 12.85
C LEU A 133 -13.20 -1.63 12.43
N PRO A 134 -14.21 -0.94 12.99
CA PRO A 134 -15.60 -1.14 12.60
C PRO A 134 -15.85 -0.88 11.12
N ASP A 135 -16.65 -1.74 10.50
CA ASP A 135 -17.12 -1.55 9.14
C ASP A 135 -17.92 -0.24 9.01
N LYS A 136 -17.70 0.49 7.91
CA LYS A 136 -18.46 1.69 7.57
C LYS A 136 -19.38 1.39 6.40
N GLN A 137 -20.68 1.36 6.68
CA GLN A 137 -21.67 1.20 5.62
C GLN A 137 -21.96 2.55 4.95
N THR A 138 -21.82 2.59 3.63
CA THR A 138 -22.20 3.75 2.81
C THR A 138 -23.35 3.40 1.88
N ARG A 139 -23.86 4.40 1.15
CA ARG A 139 -24.89 4.16 0.12
C ARG A 139 -24.39 3.28 -1.04
N LYS A 140 -23.07 3.20 -1.26
CA LYS A 140 -22.45 2.55 -2.43
C LYS A 140 -21.71 1.27 -2.09
N ALA A 141 -21.17 1.14 -0.87
CA ALA A 141 -20.29 0.04 -0.51
C ALA A 141 -20.28 -0.21 1.00
N LEU A 142 -19.88 -1.43 1.37
CA LEU A 142 -19.41 -1.75 2.72
C LEU A 142 -17.90 -1.50 2.75
N ILE A 143 -17.47 -0.48 3.50
CA ILE A 143 -16.06 -0.15 3.65
C ILE A 143 -15.50 -0.91 4.83
N ARG A 144 -14.46 -1.69 4.58
CA ARG A 144 -13.65 -2.33 5.60
C ARG A 144 -12.26 -1.70 5.63
N TYR A 145 -11.55 -1.83 6.73
CA TYR A 145 -10.22 -1.26 6.87
C TYR A 145 -9.22 -2.39 7.11
N PRO A 146 -8.68 -2.98 6.03
CA PRO A 146 -7.77 -4.11 6.17
C PRO A 146 -6.49 -3.65 6.84
N TYR A 147 -5.99 -4.50 7.73
CA TYR A 147 -4.63 -4.50 8.25
C TYR A 147 -3.98 -5.77 7.70
N LEU A 148 -2.71 -5.71 7.32
CA LEU A 148 -1.97 -6.86 6.80
C LEU A 148 -0.78 -7.11 7.72
N THR A 149 -0.81 -8.22 8.46
CA THR A 149 0.33 -8.71 9.23
C THR A 149 1.19 -9.57 8.32
N ILE A 150 2.51 -9.41 8.38
CA ILE A 150 3.49 -10.10 7.55
C ILE A 150 4.47 -10.78 8.49
N SER A 151 4.65 -12.09 8.32
CA SER A 151 5.52 -12.91 9.15
C SER A 151 6.42 -13.75 8.26
N GLY A 152 7.74 -13.58 8.39
CA GLY A 152 8.72 -14.31 7.57
C GLY A 152 9.77 -15.02 8.42
N LYS A 153 10.21 -16.18 7.95
CA LYS A 153 11.39 -16.89 8.48
C LYS A 153 12.41 -17.00 7.35
N SER A 154 13.61 -16.44 7.53
CA SER A 154 14.68 -16.62 6.56
C SER A 154 15.11 -18.09 6.56
N ALA A 155 15.05 -18.77 5.40
CA ALA A 155 15.36 -20.18 5.28
C ALA A 155 16.85 -20.50 5.46
N SER A 156 17.73 -19.50 5.34
CA SER A 156 19.18 -19.71 5.26
C SER A 156 19.97 -19.33 6.52
N ASP A 157 19.34 -18.79 7.58
CA ASP A 157 20.11 -18.28 8.71
C ASP A 157 19.32 -18.38 10.04
N GLN A 158 19.78 -19.27 10.94
CA GLN A 158 19.15 -19.52 12.25
C GLN A 158 19.24 -18.33 13.21
N ASN A 159 19.99 -17.27 12.84
CA ASN A 159 20.24 -16.08 13.66
C ASN A 159 19.53 -14.81 13.14
N VAL A 160 18.72 -14.90 12.08
CA VAL A 160 17.95 -13.75 11.61
C VAL A 160 16.61 -13.72 12.33
N GLU A 161 16.42 -12.69 13.15
CA GLU A 161 15.16 -12.41 13.84
C GLU A 161 13.99 -12.45 12.83
N PRO A 162 12.88 -13.15 13.15
CA PRO A 162 11.77 -13.30 12.23
C PRO A 162 11.17 -11.93 11.93
N VAL A 163 10.92 -11.62 10.66
CA VAL A 163 10.31 -10.35 10.29
C VAL A 163 8.85 -10.38 10.71
N HIS A 164 8.44 -9.53 11.66
CA HIS A 164 7.04 -9.41 12.07
C HIS A 164 6.56 -7.96 11.93
N LEU A 165 5.96 -7.66 10.78
CA LEU A 165 5.52 -6.31 10.40
C LEU A 165 4.00 -6.27 10.24
N GLN A 166 3.40 -5.10 10.39
CA GLN A 166 1.97 -4.93 10.14
C GLN A 166 1.66 -3.59 9.49
N TRP A 167 0.97 -3.63 8.35
CA TRP A 167 0.32 -2.46 7.77
C TRP A 167 -0.93 -2.11 8.57
N ARG A 168 -0.99 -0.88 9.05
CA ARG A 168 -2.10 -0.31 9.82
C ARG A 168 -2.63 0.92 9.11
N ILE A 169 -3.94 1.05 9.04
CA ILE A 169 -4.52 2.31 8.56
C ILE A 169 -4.34 3.39 9.62
N SER A 170 -3.86 4.56 9.22
CA SER A 170 -3.79 5.75 10.08
C SER A 170 -5.14 6.50 9.99
N PRO A 171 -5.64 7.14 11.07
CA PRO A 171 -7.05 7.49 11.22
C PRO A 171 -7.65 8.32 10.06
N LEU A 172 -8.88 7.93 9.71
CA LEU A 172 -9.61 8.14 8.45
C LEU A 172 -10.41 9.45 8.31
N GLU A 173 -10.39 10.33 9.30
CA GLU A 173 -11.42 11.38 9.40
C GLU A 173 -11.12 12.63 8.55
N ASN A 174 -10.87 12.48 7.24
CA ASN A 174 -10.86 13.52 6.17
C ASN A 174 -9.52 13.69 5.41
N GLY A 175 -8.72 12.63 5.27
CA GLY A 175 -7.52 12.62 4.41
C GLY A 175 -7.50 11.45 3.42
N PRO A 176 -6.60 11.48 2.42
CA PRO A 176 -6.33 10.31 1.60
C PRO A 176 -5.94 9.13 2.48
N LEU A 177 -6.22 7.92 1.98
CA LEU A 177 -5.82 6.66 2.59
C LEU A 177 -4.32 6.69 2.95
N ARG A 178 -4.02 6.56 4.25
CA ARG A 178 -2.66 6.43 4.78
C ARG A 178 -2.49 5.08 5.46
N TYR A 179 -1.41 4.40 5.13
CA TYR A 179 -0.99 3.16 5.77
C TYR A 179 0.38 3.34 6.40
N ASP A 180 0.51 2.98 7.68
CA ASP A 180 1.78 2.93 8.40
C ASP A 180 2.19 1.46 8.55
N LEU A 181 3.41 1.12 8.13
CA LEU A 181 4.01 -0.20 8.38
C LEU A 181 4.74 -0.15 9.70
N VAL A 182 4.32 -0.98 10.64
CA VAL A 182 4.87 -1.01 11.99
C VAL A 182 5.63 -2.31 12.23
N ASN A 183 6.81 -2.22 12.83
CA ASN A 183 7.54 -3.37 13.37
C ASN A 183 6.96 -3.76 14.73
N LEU A 184 6.36 -4.95 14.80
CA LEU A 184 5.69 -5.44 16.00
C LEU A 184 6.64 -6.00 17.06
N GLN A 185 7.91 -6.21 16.74
CA GLN A 185 8.92 -6.68 17.68
C GLN A 185 9.61 -5.53 18.42
N GLN A 186 9.53 -4.32 17.90
CA GLN A 186 10.02 -3.14 18.60
C GLN A 186 9.00 -2.73 19.66
N THR A 187 9.34 -2.97 20.93
CA THR A 187 8.59 -2.42 22.05
C THR A 187 8.83 -0.90 22.11
N PRO A 188 7.77 -0.07 22.17
CA PRO A 188 7.94 1.37 22.33
C PRO A 188 8.71 1.65 23.62
N ARG A 189 9.87 2.31 23.52
CA ARG A 189 10.63 2.74 24.69
C ARG A 189 10.06 4.07 25.20
N GLY A 190 8.83 4.03 25.72
CA GLY A 190 8.15 5.17 26.35
C GLY A 190 7.01 5.80 25.52
N ASP A 191 6.32 6.77 26.13
CA ASP A 191 5.10 7.42 25.59
C ASP A 191 5.32 8.25 24.31
N ASP A 192 6.57 8.61 23.99
CA ASP A 192 6.94 9.42 22.81
C ASP A 192 7.48 8.57 21.64
N ASP A 193 7.62 7.25 21.85
CA ASP A 193 8.36 6.34 20.97
C ASP A 193 7.44 5.51 20.05
N SER A 194 6.17 5.88 19.95
CA SER A 194 5.21 5.16 19.08
C SER A 194 5.58 5.26 17.59
N GLU A 195 6.23 6.36 17.17
CA GLU A 195 6.73 6.55 15.80
C GLU A 195 8.03 5.79 15.51
N SER A 196 8.78 5.32 16.51
CA SER A 196 10.05 4.58 16.27
C SER A 196 9.81 3.17 15.73
N SER A 197 8.61 2.64 15.95
CA SER A 197 8.17 1.35 15.41
C SER A 197 7.74 1.44 13.94
N ILE A 198 7.52 2.64 13.39
CA ILE A 198 7.13 2.82 12.00
C ILE A 198 8.37 2.61 11.12
N VAL A 199 8.25 1.75 10.10
CA VAL A 199 9.35 1.42 9.18
C VAL A 199 9.04 1.79 7.73
N ALA A 200 7.78 2.08 7.42
CA ALA A 200 7.37 2.66 6.14
C ALA A 200 6.02 3.38 6.28
N VAL A 201 5.76 4.34 5.41
CA VAL A 201 4.48 5.06 5.36
C VAL A 201 4.02 5.19 3.92
N TYR A 202 2.82 4.71 3.61
CA TYR A 202 2.18 4.94 2.32
C TYR A 202 1.10 6.02 2.44
N HIS A 203 1.14 6.98 1.52
CA HIS A 203 0.10 7.97 1.31
C HIS A 203 -0.50 7.82 -0.08
N HIS A 204 -1.80 7.61 -0.13
CA HIS A 204 -2.55 7.59 -1.38
C HIS A 204 -2.62 8.99 -2.00
N GLU A 205 -2.44 9.07 -3.31
CA GLU A 205 -2.57 10.33 -4.06
C GLU A 205 -4.04 10.58 -4.42
N GLY A 206 -4.68 11.49 -3.69
CA GLY A 206 -6.01 11.99 -3.98
C GLY A 206 -6.65 12.73 -2.80
N PHE A 207 -7.87 13.23 -3.01
CA PHE A 207 -8.70 13.84 -1.96
C PHE A 207 -9.87 12.92 -1.58
N GLU A 208 -9.88 11.67 -2.07
CA GLU A 208 -11.06 10.81 -2.01
C GLU A 208 -11.43 10.46 -0.57
N SER A 209 -12.67 10.81 -0.20
CA SER A 209 -13.34 10.41 1.05
C SER A 209 -14.08 9.08 0.93
N GLU A 210 -13.98 8.40 -0.22
CA GLU A 210 -14.75 7.22 -0.59
C GLU A 210 -13.84 6.04 -0.91
N LEU A 211 -13.24 5.45 0.13
CA LEU A 211 -12.86 4.04 0.06
C LEU A 211 -14.12 3.18 -0.17
N PRO A 212 -14.03 2.02 -0.85
CA PRO A 212 -12.87 1.53 -1.59
C PRO A 212 -12.64 2.32 -2.89
N THR A 213 -11.38 2.53 -3.27
CA THR A 213 -11.01 3.18 -4.54
C THR A 213 -10.97 2.13 -5.66
N SER A 214 -11.18 2.54 -6.92
CA SER A 214 -11.03 1.64 -8.10
C SER A 214 -9.58 1.49 -8.58
N TYR A 215 -8.67 2.30 -8.04
CA TYR A 215 -7.26 2.29 -8.40
C TYR A 215 -6.40 2.70 -7.21
N SER A 216 -5.16 2.25 -7.18
CA SER A 216 -4.15 2.69 -6.22
C SER A 216 -3.07 3.48 -6.92
N ARG A 217 -2.57 4.50 -6.22
CA ARG A 217 -1.57 5.47 -6.69
C ARG A 217 -1.11 6.25 -5.48
N GLY A 218 0.16 6.53 -5.32
CA GLY A 218 0.62 7.24 -4.13
C GLY A 218 2.12 7.23 -3.96
N VAL A 219 2.55 7.67 -2.79
CA VAL A 219 3.95 7.67 -2.39
C VAL A 219 4.13 6.77 -1.19
N LEU A 220 5.14 5.91 -1.27
CA LEU A 220 5.62 5.06 -0.20
C LEU A 220 6.95 5.62 0.31
N LEU A 221 6.99 5.99 1.58
CA LEU A 221 8.18 6.46 2.29
C LEU A 221 8.86 5.29 2.98
N VAL A 222 10.16 5.14 2.75
CA VAL A 222 11.03 4.10 3.33
C VAL A 222 12.39 4.70 3.69
N PRO A 223 13.19 4.06 4.55
CA PRO A 223 14.57 4.49 4.79
C PRO A 223 15.44 4.31 3.54
N ALA A 224 16.31 5.26 3.20
CA ALA A 224 17.25 5.14 2.09
C ALA A 224 18.32 4.07 2.34
N THR A 225 18.61 3.80 3.62
CA THR A 225 19.55 2.77 4.08
C THR A 225 18.98 1.35 4.03
N SER A 226 17.69 1.20 3.72
CA SER A 226 17.05 -0.10 3.60
C SER A 226 17.62 -0.93 2.44
N THR A 227 17.65 -2.25 2.64
CA THR A 227 18.13 -3.19 1.63
C THR A 227 17.10 -3.36 0.51
N SER A 228 17.55 -3.79 -0.68
CA SER A 228 16.64 -4.11 -1.79
C SER A 228 15.62 -5.19 -1.43
N ALA A 229 16.05 -6.23 -0.69
CA ALA A 229 15.15 -7.28 -0.21
C ALA A 229 14.07 -6.74 0.74
N PHE A 230 14.44 -5.85 1.68
CA PHE A 230 13.46 -5.21 2.57
C PHE A 230 12.47 -4.36 1.77
N ASN A 231 12.96 -3.48 0.89
CA ASN A 231 12.09 -2.64 0.06
C ASN A 231 11.14 -3.47 -0.79
N LEU A 232 11.61 -4.60 -1.32
CA LEU A 232 10.80 -5.52 -2.09
C LEU A 232 9.67 -6.12 -1.23
N ILE A 233 9.93 -6.54 0.01
CA ILE A 233 8.89 -7.02 0.95
C ILE A 233 7.88 -5.91 1.26
N VAL A 234 8.34 -4.68 1.52
CA VAL A 234 7.48 -3.53 1.80
C VAL A 234 6.58 -3.22 0.60
N VAL A 235 7.15 -3.12 -0.61
CA VAL A 235 6.38 -2.86 -1.84
C VAL A 235 5.40 -4.01 -2.11
N SER A 236 5.84 -5.27 -2.00
CA SER A 236 5.02 -6.45 -2.25
C SER A 236 3.81 -6.51 -1.33
N SER A 237 4.03 -6.35 -0.03
CA SER A 237 2.96 -6.38 0.95
C SER A 237 2.03 -5.17 0.85
N LEU A 238 2.56 -3.98 0.53
CA LEU A 238 1.76 -2.80 0.28
C LEU A 238 0.81 -3.02 -0.91
N LEU A 239 1.32 -3.56 -2.02
CA LEU A 239 0.49 -3.87 -3.17
C LEU A 239 -0.57 -4.93 -2.84
N GLY A 240 -0.22 -5.90 -1.98
CA GLY A 240 -1.17 -6.88 -1.44
C GLY A 240 -2.32 -6.24 -0.68
N ILE A 241 -2.03 -5.39 0.31
CA ILE A 241 -3.08 -4.71 1.09
C ILE A 241 -3.89 -3.75 0.21
N LEU A 242 -3.27 -3.03 -0.71
CA LEU A 242 -3.96 -2.15 -1.65
C LEU A 242 -4.90 -2.92 -2.58
N SER A 243 -4.53 -4.14 -2.99
CA SER A 243 -5.43 -5.03 -3.72
C SER A 243 -6.67 -5.38 -2.90
N SER A 244 -6.51 -5.72 -1.62
CA SER A 244 -7.65 -6.02 -0.74
C SER A 244 -8.57 -4.82 -0.50
N VAL A 245 -8.02 -3.59 -0.49
CA VAL A 245 -8.82 -2.36 -0.45
C VAL A 245 -9.68 -2.22 -1.72
N ARG A 246 -9.15 -2.52 -2.90
CA ARG A 246 -9.89 -2.41 -4.17
C ARG A 246 -10.98 -3.48 -4.32
N GLN A 247 -10.75 -4.69 -3.81
CA GLN A 247 -11.67 -5.83 -3.92
C GLN A 247 -12.87 -5.78 -2.95
N GLN A 248 -13.07 -4.70 -2.21
CA GLN A 248 -14.15 -4.63 -1.23
C GLN A 248 -15.55 -4.67 -1.87
N PRO A 249 -16.56 -5.25 -1.18
CA PRO A 249 -17.88 -5.45 -1.75
C PRO A 249 -18.57 -4.13 -2.11
N THR A 250 -18.90 -3.98 -3.39
CA THR A 250 -19.78 -2.90 -3.85
C THR A 250 -21.24 -3.32 -3.68
N LEU A 251 -22.06 -2.45 -3.08
CA LEU A 251 -23.49 -2.67 -2.98
C LEU A 251 -24.10 -2.40 -4.35
N LYS A 252 -24.21 -3.43 -5.20
CA LYS A 252 -24.92 -3.34 -6.49
C LYS A 252 -26.33 -2.80 -6.24
N LYS A 253 -26.68 -1.65 -6.84
CA LYS A 253 -28.07 -1.16 -6.87
C LYS A 253 -28.92 -2.26 -7.51
N LYS A 254 -29.84 -2.87 -6.76
CA LYS A 254 -30.93 -3.65 -7.34
C LYS A 254 -31.68 -2.73 -8.29
N SER A 255 -31.51 -2.93 -9.60
CA SER A 255 -32.29 -2.21 -10.60
C SER A 255 -33.76 -2.49 -10.32
N ARG A 256 -34.52 -1.46 -9.91
CA ARG A 256 -35.98 -1.53 -9.88
C ARG A 256 -36.45 -1.43 -11.33
N ILE A 257 -36.34 -2.54 -12.07
CA ILE A 257 -37.15 -2.71 -13.27
C ILE A 257 -38.58 -2.86 -12.75
N ARG A 258 -39.31 -1.73 -12.72
CA ARG A 258 -40.76 -1.75 -12.58
C ARG A 258 -41.29 -2.54 -13.77
N SER A 259 -41.91 -3.69 -13.52
CA SER A 259 -42.77 -4.34 -14.48
C SER A 259 -43.93 -3.39 -14.79
N LEU A 260 -43.82 -2.65 -15.89
CA LEU A 260 -44.97 -2.06 -16.56
C LEU A 260 -45.73 -3.20 -17.22
N ILE A 261 -46.63 -3.83 -16.47
CA ILE A 261 -47.67 -4.66 -17.06
C ILE A 261 -48.66 -3.69 -17.71
N PRO A 262 -48.87 -3.75 -19.04
CA PRO A 262 -49.98 -3.01 -19.64
C PRO A 262 -51.27 -3.68 -19.18
N ARG A 263 -52.16 -2.90 -18.55
CA ARG A 263 -53.56 -3.30 -18.36
C ARG A 263 -54.19 -3.43 -19.74
N SER A 264 -54.40 -4.67 -20.21
CA SER A 264 -55.34 -4.95 -21.29
C SER A 264 -56.74 -5.00 -20.70
N SER A 265 -57.57 -4.06 -21.14
CA SER A 265 -59.01 -3.99 -20.91
C SER A 265 -59.72 -5.23 -21.46
N ILE A 266 -60.60 -5.82 -20.66
CA ILE A 266 -61.86 -6.44 -21.10
C ILE A 266 -62.93 -5.98 -20.13
#